data_AF-E6W2Y1-F1
#
_entry.id   AF-E6W2Y1-F1
#
_cell.length_a   1.000
_cell.length_b   1.000
_cell.length_c   1.000
_cell.angle_alpha   90.00
_cell.angle_beta   90.00
_cell.angle_gamma   90.00
#
_symmetry.space_group_name_H-M   'P 1'
#
loop_
_entity.id
_entity.type
_entity.pdbx_description
1 polymer ?
#
loop_
_entity_poly.entity_id
_entity_poly.type
_entity_poly.pdbx_seq_one_letter_code
_entity_poly.pdbx_strand_id
1 'polypeptide(L)'
;MAIFSKNASLFFFQKVNDLIFKLMVPLVVIALILGFANIFIDISSLFTRDITVAQAFPVVVTNILSMFIVIELFKSIVEYFEIKRLKLTTIMDVAIVFMLREIMIAVYAHKLSATEIGLLALTLLVIGITRTLTIVFTPYSENGATERLRRKFGLDKEEAP
;
A
#
# COMPACT_ATOMS: atom_id res chain seq x y z
N MET A 1 30.08 -24.51 15.47
CA MET A 1 29.92 -23.13 16.00
C MET A 1 29.06 -22.23 15.12
N ALA A 2 29.15 -22.29 13.77
CA ALA A 2 28.36 -21.44 12.86
C ALA A 2 26.83 -21.68 12.90
N ILE A 3 26.36 -22.89 13.22
CA ILE A 3 24.92 -23.25 13.26
C ILE A 3 24.21 -22.61 14.48
N PHE A 4 24.89 -22.47 15.62
CA PHE A 4 24.33 -21.91 16.85
C PHE A 4 24.14 -20.38 16.77
N SER A 5 25.03 -19.70 16.04
CA SER A 5 24.93 -18.24 15.77
C SER A 5 23.75 -17.89 14.86
N LYS A 6 23.46 -18.71 13.83
CA LYS A 6 22.30 -18.52 12.94
C LYS A 6 20.97 -18.53 13.67
N ASN A 7 20.83 -19.39 14.68
CA ASN A 7 19.58 -19.46 15.46
C ASN A 7 19.43 -18.24 16.39
N ALA A 8 20.52 -17.75 16.97
CA ALA A 8 20.51 -16.55 17.79
C ALA A 8 20.18 -15.28 16.99
N SER A 9 20.72 -15.13 15.77
CA SER A 9 20.40 -13.99 14.91
C SER A 9 18.95 -14.04 14.41
N LEU A 10 18.42 -15.22 14.08
CA LEU A 10 17.01 -15.39 13.73
C LEU A 10 16.09 -15.02 14.90
N PHE A 11 16.43 -15.46 16.12
CA PHE A 11 15.64 -15.20 17.31
C PHE A 11 15.66 -13.71 17.68
N PHE A 12 16.81 -13.05 17.55
CA PHE A 12 16.92 -11.60 17.73
C PHE A 12 16.10 -10.84 16.69
N PHE A 13 16.20 -11.23 15.41
CA PHE A 13 15.42 -10.62 14.33
C PHE A 13 13.91 -10.76 14.55
N GLN A 14 13.43 -11.95 14.90
CA GLN A 14 12.02 -12.19 15.21
C GLN A 14 11.55 -11.36 16.41
N LYS A 15 12.35 -11.29 17.47
CA LYS A 15 12.03 -10.53 18.67
C LYS A 15 11.95 -9.02 18.42
N VAL A 16 12.86 -8.48 17.60
CA VAL A 16 12.82 -7.07 17.17
C VAL A 16 11.60 -6.81 16.29
N ASN A 17 11.33 -7.70 15.34
CA ASN A 17 10.18 -7.59 14.45
C ASN A 17 8.85 -7.61 15.23
N ASP A 18 8.67 -8.56 16.15
CA ASP A 18 7.49 -8.64 17.02
C ASP A 18 7.33 -7.39 17.90
N LEU A 19 8.44 -6.82 18.39
CA LEU A 19 8.41 -5.55 19.13
C LEU A 19 7.93 -4.39 18.24
N ILE A 20 8.43 -4.31 17.00
CA ILE A 20 8.01 -3.30 16.01
C ILE A 20 6.52 -3.41 15.76
N PHE A 21 5.98 -4.60 15.51
CA PHE A 21 4.54 -4.82 15.32
C PHE A 21 3.71 -4.40 16.53
N LYS A 22 4.14 -4.84 17.71
CA LYS A 22 3.46 -4.54 18.97
C LYS A 22 3.40 -3.03 19.25
N LEU A 23 4.33 -2.25 18.68
CA LEU A 23 4.35 -0.79 18.77
C LEU A 23 3.63 -0.11 17.60
N MET A 24 3.79 -0.58 16.35
CA MET A 24 3.20 0.03 15.16
C MET A 24 1.68 -0.08 15.12
N VAL A 25 1.12 -1.24 15.48
CA VAL A 25 -0.34 -1.46 15.47
C VAL A 25 -1.07 -0.44 16.35
N PRO A 26 -0.75 -0.29 17.66
CA PRO A 26 -1.43 0.69 18.49
C PRO A 26 -1.13 2.14 18.06
N LEU A 27 0.09 2.43 17.58
CA LEU A 27 0.43 3.75 17.06
C LEU A 27 -0.49 4.14 15.90
N VAL A 28 -0.76 3.21 14.98
CA VAL A 28 -1.65 3.51 13.87
C VAL A 28 -3.10 3.58 14.30
N VAL A 29 -3.56 2.68 15.17
CA VAL A 29 -4.91 2.79 15.73
C VAL A 29 -5.12 4.19 16.35
N ILE A 30 -4.13 4.71 17.08
CA ILE A 30 -4.17 6.09 17.61
C ILE A 30 -4.18 7.12 16.48
N ALA A 31 -3.34 7.00 15.47
CA ALA A 31 -3.32 7.92 14.33
C ALA A 31 -4.67 7.97 13.59
N LEU A 32 -5.33 6.81 13.42
CA LEU A 32 -6.66 6.71 12.83
C LEU A 32 -7.72 7.35 13.70
N ILE A 33 -7.68 7.12 15.03
CA ILE A 33 -8.60 7.75 15.98
C ILE A 33 -8.44 9.27 15.95
N LEU A 34 -7.21 9.78 16.01
CA LEU A 34 -6.92 11.22 15.95
C LEU A 34 -7.39 11.83 14.62
N GLY A 35 -7.13 11.12 13.53
CA GLY A 35 -7.58 11.51 12.21
C GLY A 35 -9.10 11.58 12.05
N PHE A 36 -9.79 10.58 12.58
CA PHE A 36 -11.24 10.57 12.65
C PHE A 36 -11.76 11.70 13.54
N ALA A 37 -11.17 11.91 14.71
CA ALA A 37 -11.52 12.99 15.63
C ALA A 37 -11.36 14.38 14.98
N ASN A 38 -10.31 14.60 14.19
CA ASN A 38 -10.13 15.84 13.43
C ASN A 38 -11.30 16.12 12.49
N ILE A 39 -11.87 15.10 11.83
CA ILE A 39 -13.04 15.27 10.96
C ILE A 39 -14.25 15.79 11.78
N PHE A 40 -14.48 15.28 13.00
CA PHE A 40 -15.56 15.78 13.86
C PHE A 40 -15.33 17.22 14.32
N ILE A 41 -14.08 17.56 14.69
CA ILE A 41 -13.72 18.92 15.09
C ILE A 41 -13.92 19.89 13.93
N ASP A 42 -13.46 19.52 12.73
CA ASP A 42 -13.62 20.33 11.53
C ASP A 42 -15.09 20.55 11.21
N ILE A 43 -15.90 19.48 11.19
CA ILE A 43 -17.35 19.57 10.96
C ILE A 43 -18.02 20.45 12.03
N SER A 44 -17.66 20.28 13.31
CA SER A 44 -18.18 21.11 14.41
C SER A 44 -17.84 22.59 14.23
N SER A 45 -16.61 22.90 13.77
CA SER A 45 -16.17 24.27 13.52
C SER A 45 -16.96 24.94 12.39
N LEU A 46 -17.46 24.17 11.42
CA LEU A 46 -18.26 24.67 10.31
C LEU A 46 -19.66 25.13 10.75
N PHE A 47 -20.22 24.58 11.84
CA PHE A 47 -21.48 25.06 12.42
C PHE A 47 -21.33 26.37 13.19
N THR A 48 -20.10 26.72 13.60
CA THR A 48 -19.83 27.94 14.38
C THR A 48 -19.53 29.15 13.49
N ARG A 49 -19.23 28.90 12.21
CA ARG A 49 -18.95 29.93 11.21
C ARG A 49 -20.18 30.02 10.29
N ASP A 50 -20.62 31.22 9.92
CA ASP A 50 -21.73 31.45 8.97
C ASP A 50 -21.33 31.08 7.52
N ILE A 51 -20.91 29.83 7.32
CA ILE A 51 -20.41 29.31 6.04
C ILE A 51 -21.55 28.58 5.35
N THR A 52 -21.68 28.79 4.03
CA THR A 52 -22.67 28.07 3.23
C THR A 52 -22.26 26.60 3.03
N VAL A 53 -23.23 25.70 2.85
CA VAL A 53 -22.98 24.27 2.58
C VAL A 53 -22.04 24.07 1.38
N ALA A 54 -22.15 24.93 0.36
CA ALA A 54 -21.30 24.90 -0.83
C ALA A 54 -19.81 25.13 -0.52
N GLN A 55 -19.49 25.93 0.49
CA GLN A 55 -18.11 26.22 0.92
C GLN A 55 -17.60 25.19 1.94
N ALA A 56 -18.49 24.61 2.73
CA ALA A 56 -18.17 23.57 3.71
C ALA A 56 -17.83 22.22 3.04
N PHE A 57 -18.52 21.86 1.96
CA PHE A 57 -18.41 20.54 1.33
C PHE A 57 -16.99 20.19 0.83
N PRO A 58 -16.27 21.05 0.07
CA PRO A 58 -14.92 20.75 -0.37
C PRO A 58 -13.94 20.52 0.80
N VAL A 59 -14.08 21.30 1.88
CA VAL A 59 -13.23 21.18 3.07
C VAL A 59 -13.41 19.81 3.74
N VAL A 60 -14.66 19.38 3.95
CA VAL A 60 -14.95 18.09 4.57
C VAL A 60 -14.45 16.94 3.69
N VAL A 61 -14.72 17.00 2.38
CA VAL A 61 -14.28 15.96 1.44
C VAL A 61 -12.76 15.89 1.40
N THR A 62 -12.05 17.02 1.28
CA THR A 62 -10.58 17.04 1.28
C THR A 62 -9.99 16.52 2.59
N ASN A 63 -10.61 16.78 3.75
CA ASN A 63 -10.10 16.31 5.04
C ASN A 63 -10.30 14.79 5.21
N ILE A 64 -11.48 14.27 4.86
CA ILE A 64 -11.75 12.83 4.81
C ILE A 64 -10.77 12.16 3.84
N LEU A 65 -10.68 12.71 2.64
CA LEU A 65 -9.73 12.33 1.62
C LEU A 65 -8.31 12.80 1.93
N SER A 66 -7.96 13.25 3.14
CA SER A 66 -6.57 13.38 3.62
C SER A 66 -6.28 12.30 4.67
N MET A 67 -7.32 11.80 5.34
CA MET A 67 -7.26 10.64 6.24
C MET A 67 -6.95 9.31 5.54
N PHE A 68 -7.53 9.06 4.36
CA PHE A 68 -7.18 7.88 3.53
C PHE A 68 -5.64 7.70 3.30
N ILE A 69 -4.77 8.72 3.38
CA ILE A 69 -3.32 8.66 3.09
C ILE A 69 -2.73 7.88 4.23
N VAL A 70 -3.12 8.26 5.45
CA VAL A 70 -2.68 7.61 6.68
C VAL A 70 -3.14 6.15 6.68
N ILE A 71 -4.38 5.89 6.26
CA ILE A 71 -4.91 4.52 6.14
C ILE A 71 -4.12 3.70 5.11
N GLU A 72 -3.84 4.26 3.94
CA GLU A 72 -3.10 3.58 2.88
C GLU A 72 -1.64 3.33 3.23
N LEU A 73 -0.95 4.33 3.80
CA LEU A 73 0.41 4.18 4.29
C LEU A 73 0.48 3.09 5.35
N PHE A 74 -0.50 3.04 6.26
CA PHE A 74 -0.58 1.96 7.22
C PHE A 74 -0.81 0.60 6.58
N LYS A 75 -1.79 0.48 5.69
CA LYS A 75 -2.06 -0.76 4.97
C LYS A 75 -0.80 -1.26 4.28
N SER A 76 -0.06 -0.36 3.62
CA SER A 76 1.21 -0.66 2.96
C SER A 76 2.27 -1.20 3.92
N ILE A 77 2.36 -0.59 5.11
CA ILE A 77 3.29 -1.02 6.16
C ILE A 77 2.88 -2.39 6.70
N VAL A 78 1.60 -2.61 7.03
CA VAL A 78 1.10 -3.92 7.50
C VAL A 78 1.32 -5.01 6.45
N GLU A 79 1.02 -4.72 5.20
CA GLU A 79 1.17 -5.65 4.08
C GLU A 79 2.62 -6.07 3.83
N TYR A 80 3.58 -5.12 3.93
CA TYR A 80 5.02 -5.42 3.90
C TYR A 80 5.40 -6.49 4.93
N PHE A 81 4.81 -6.34 6.09
CA PHE A 81 5.16 -7.04 7.30
C PHE A 81 4.48 -8.42 7.40
N GLU A 82 3.24 -8.56 6.91
CA GLU A 82 2.51 -9.83 6.83
C GLU A 82 3.10 -10.78 5.79
N ILE A 83 3.38 -10.27 4.58
CA ILE A 83 3.79 -11.12 3.45
C ILE A 83 5.29 -11.46 3.53
N LYS A 84 6.06 -10.75 4.37
CA LYS A 84 7.54 -10.81 4.50
C LYS A 84 8.30 -10.71 3.16
N ARG A 85 7.60 -10.33 2.08
CA ARG A 85 8.10 -10.16 0.71
C ARG A 85 7.25 -9.12 0.01
N LEU A 86 7.93 -8.12 -0.57
CA LEU A 86 7.30 -7.11 -1.41
C LEU A 86 7.27 -7.60 -2.86
N LYS A 87 6.10 -8.01 -3.35
CA LYS A 87 5.91 -8.23 -4.78
C LYS A 87 5.80 -6.87 -5.46
N LEU A 88 6.52 -6.65 -6.55
CA LEU A 88 6.44 -5.42 -7.34
C LEU A 88 4.99 -5.12 -7.75
N THR A 89 4.22 -6.13 -8.16
CA THR A 89 2.79 -5.98 -8.49
C THR A 89 1.98 -5.40 -7.34
N THR A 90 2.24 -5.84 -6.11
CA THR A 90 1.56 -5.37 -4.90
C THR A 90 1.90 -3.92 -4.60
N ILE A 91 3.18 -3.54 -4.67
CA ILE A 91 3.58 -2.14 -4.47
C ILE A 91 2.96 -1.24 -5.54
N MET A 92 2.93 -1.70 -6.79
CA MET A 92 2.34 -0.92 -7.89
C MET A 92 0.82 -0.75 -7.71
N ASP A 93 0.11 -1.77 -7.23
CA ASP A 93 -1.32 -1.66 -6.91
C ASP A 93 -1.57 -0.60 -5.84
N VAL A 94 -0.78 -0.61 -4.77
CA VAL A 94 -0.82 0.41 -3.70
C VAL A 94 -0.49 1.80 -4.24
N ALA A 95 0.55 1.92 -5.06
CA ALA A 95 0.98 3.19 -5.63
C ALA A 95 -0.10 3.81 -6.55
N ILE A 96 -0.82 2.99 -7.32
CA ILE A 96 -1.95 3.47 -8.14
C ILE A 96 -3.05 4.04 -7.24
N VAL A 97 -3.44 3.33 -6.18
CA VAL A 97 -4.48 3.80 -5.25
C VAL A 97 -4.07 5.13 -4.60
N PHE A 98 -2.82 5.22 -4.13
CA PHE A 98 -2.25 6.44 -3.57
C PHE A 98 -2.25 7.61 -4.57
N MET A 99 -1.92 7.33 -5.83
CA MET A 99 -1.92 8.34 -6.89
C MET A 99 -3.34 8.82 -7.25
N LEU A 100 -4.30 7.90 -7.37
CA LEU A 100 -5.71 8.23 -7.62
C LEU A 100 -6.26 9.15 -6.53
N ARG A 101 -5.88 8.89 -5.29
CA ARG A 101 -6.26 9.70 -4.14
C ARG A 101 -5.67 11.11 -4.19
N GLU A 102 -4.39 11.26 -4.54
CA GLU A 102 -3.77 12.58 -4.69
C GLU A 102 -4.51 13.41 -5.75
N ILE A 103 -4.86 12.77 -6.88
CA ILE A 103 -5.69 13.38 -7.92
C ILE A 103 -7.04 13.82 -7.36
N MET A 104 -7.73 12.94 -6.61
CA MET A 104 -9.02 13.29 -6.01
C MET A 104 -8.89 14.49 -5.05
N ILE A 105 -7.86 14.56 -4.18
CA ILE A 105 -7.67 15.71 -3.28
C ILE A 105 -7.50 16.98 -4.08
N ALA A 106 -6.61 16.95 -5.08
CA ALA A 106 -6.26 18.11 -5.85
C ALA A 106 -7.46 18.66 -6.66
N VAL A 107 -8.32 17.76 -7.16
CA VAL A 107 -9.60 18.11 -7.79
C VAL A 107 -10.55 18.79 -6.81
N TYR A 108 -10.77 18.20 -5.63
CA TYR A 108 -11.70 18.76 -4.64
C TYR A 108 -11.19 20.06 -3.99
N ALA A 109 -9.87 20.21 -3.86
CA ALA A 109 -9.27 21.43 -3.36
C ALA A 109 -9.29 22.58 -4.38
N HIS A 110 -9.70 22.33 -5.63
CA HIS A 110 -9.62 23.28 -6.76
C HIS A 110 -8.20 23.88 -6.94
N LYS A 111 -7.16 23.09 -6.69
CA LYS A 111 -5.75 23.55 -6.69
C LYS A 111 -4.97 23.18 -7.96
N LEU A 112 -5.63 22.61 -8.96
CA LEU A 112 -4.93 22.07 -10.14
C LEU A 112 -4.76 23.10 -11.25
N SER A 113 -3.52 23.47 -11.52
CA SER A 113 -3.10 24.09 -12.78
C SER A 113 -3.05 23.07 -13.91
N ALA A 114 -3.13 23.53 -15.17
CA ALA A 114 -3.01 22.66 -16.34
C ALA A 114 -1.69 21.86 -16.35
N THR A 115 -0.61 22.45 -15.85
CA THR A 115 0.70 21.79 -15.73
C THR A 115 0.66 20.66 -14.71
N GLU A 116 0.07 20.86 -13.53
CA GLU A 116 -0.04 19.83 -12.50
C GLU A 116 -0.89 18.65 -12.96
N ILE A 117 -1.97 18.91 -13.71
CA ILE A 117 -2.78 17.86 -14.33
C ILE A 117 -1.91 17.02 -15.29
N GLY A 118 -1.10 17.68 -16.13
CA GLY A 118 -0.18 17.00 -17.03
C GLY A 118 0.85 16.12 -16.31
N LEU A 119 1.41 16.61 -15.19
CA LEU A 119 2.37 15.87 -14.36
C LEU A 119 1.71 14.67 -13.66
N LEU A 120 0.50 14.85 -13.10
CA LEU A 120 -0.24 13.76 -12.47
C LEU A 120 -0.63 12.68 -13.49
N ALA A 121 -1.08 13.09 -14.68
CA ALA A 121 -1.39 12.16 -15.77
C ALA A 121 -0.15 11.38 -16.24
N LEU A 122 0.99 12.06 -16.40
CA LEU A 122 2.26 11.43 -16.77
C LEU A 122 2.71 10.41 -15.71
N THR A 123 2.68 10.77 -14.43
CA THR A 123 3.05 9.87 -13.34
C THR A 123 2.11 8.66 -13.29
N LEU A 124 0.80 8.87 -13.42
CA LEU A 124 -0.17 7.76 -13.46
C LEU A 124 0.08 6.83 -14.65
N LEU A 125 0.41 7.39 -15.82
CA LEU A 125 0.75 6.64 -17.03
C LEU A 125 2.02 5.80 -16.82
N VAL A 126 3.08 6.38 -16.25
CA VAL A 126 4.33 5.66 -15.95
C VAL A 126 4.07 4.51 -14.98
N ILE A 127 3.30 4.73 -13.91
CA ILE A 127 2.96 3.67 -12.95
C ILE A 127 2.14 2.57 -13.64
N GLY A 128 1.15 2.93 -14.47
CA GLY A 128 0.33 1.98 -15.22
C GLY A 128 1.13 1.13 -16.21
N ILE A 129 2.07 1.75 -16.95
CA ILE A 129 2.98 1.03 -17.85
C ILE A 129 3.86 0.08 -17.05
N THR A 130 4.53 0.54 -16.00
CA THR A 130 5.42 -0.30 -15.19
C THR A 130 4.66 -1.46 -14.55
N ARG A 131 3.41 -1.26 -14.11
CA ARG A 131 2.56 -2.35 -13.61
C ARG A 131 2.28 -3.39 -14.68
N THR A 132 1.90 -2.94 -15.87
CA THR A 132 1.62 -3.82 -17.01
C THR A 132 2.86 -4.61 -17.41
N LEU A 133 4.01 -3.95 -17.51
CA LEU A 133 5.30 -4.60 -17.80
C LEU A 133 5.66 -5.63 -16.73
N THR A 134 5.46 -5.31 -15.45
CA THR A 134 5.73 -6.26 -14.35
C THR A 134 4.89 -7.53 -14.49
N ILE A 135 3.61 -7.42 -14.87
CA ILE A 135 2.72 -8.57 -15.05
C ILE A 135 3.10 -9.39 -16.28
N VAL A 136 3.40 -8.73 -17.40
CA VAL A 136 3.73 -9.41 -18.67
C VAL A 136 5.11 -10.07 -18.64
N PHE A 137 6.11 -9.41 -18.05
CA PHE A 137 7.51 -9.86 -18.06
C PHE A 137 7.94 -10.62 -16.80
N THR A 138 7.07 -10.85 -15.82
CA THR A 138 7.35 -11.80 -14.73
C THR A 138 6.82 -13.17 -15.16
N PRO A 139 7.59 -14.02 -15.88
CA PRO A 139 7.18 -15.38 -16.09
C PRO A 139 7.12 -16.06 -14.72
N TYR A 140 5.96 -16.61 -14.38
CA TYR A 140 5.83 -17.55 -13.27
C TYR A 140 6.63 -18.82 -13.63
N SER A 141 7.95 -18.74 -13.52
CA SER A 141 8.89 -19.83 -13.74
C SER A 141 8.92 -20.74 -12.51
N GLU A 142 7.77 -21.29 -12.16
CA GLU A 142 7.70 -22.42 -11.23
C GLU A 142 7.31 -23.69 -11.98
N ASN A 143 6.43 -23.60 -12.99
CA ASN A 143 6.00 -24.79 -13.72
C ASN A 143 7.06 -25.27 -14.72
N GLY A 144 7.70 -24.38 -15.48
CA GLY A 144 8.66 -24.79 -16.52
C GLY A 144 9.96 -25.42 -15.97
N ALA A 145 10.42 -25.00 -14.79
CA ALA A 145 11.61 -25.56 -14.16
C ALA A 145 11.31 -26.93 -13.52
N THR A 146 10.16 -27.05 -12.87
CA THR A 146 9.72 -28.29 -12.22
C THR A 146 9.40 -29.36 -13.26
N GLU A 147 8.73 -29.02 -14.37
CA GLU A 147 8.45 -29.94 -15.49
C GLU A 147 9.74 -30.44 -16.16
N ARG A 148 10.72 -29.55 -16.32
CA ARG A 148 12.04 -29.89 -16.88
C ARG A 148 12.82 -30.82 -15.96
N LEU A 149 12.74 -30.61 -14.64
CA LEU A 149 13.35 -31.50 -13.66
C LEU A 149 12.61 -32.84 -13.61
N ARG A 150 11.28 -32.85 -13.62
CA ARG A 150 10.45 -34.06 -13.61
C ARG A 150 10.71 -34.96 -14.81
N ARG A 151 10.82 -34.38 -16.02
CA ARG A 151 11.28 -35.12 -17.22
C ARG A 151 12.72 -35.58 -17.13
N LYS A 152 13.63 -34.76 -16.61
CA LYS A 152 15.05 -35.11 -16.49
C LYS A 152 15.27 -36.27 -15.50
N PHE A 153 14.44 -36.38 -14.48
CA PHE A 153 14.49 -37.44 -13.47
C PHE A 153 13.49 -38.58 -13.71
N GLY A 154 12.73 -38.55 -14.81
CA GLY A 154 11.85 -39.66 -15.21
C GLY A 154 10.66 -39.92 -14.28
N LEU A 155 10.25 -38.94 -13.47
CA LEU A 155 9.21 -39.10 -12.44
C LEU A 155 7.77 -39.05 -12.98
N ASP A 156 7.58 -39.02 -14.30
CA ASP A 156 6.24 -39.08 -14.93
C ASP A 156 5.63 -40.50 -14.95
N LYS A 157 6.37 -41.53 -14.50
CA LYS A 157 5.95 -42.94 -14.63
C LYS A 157 5.31 -43.57 -13.39
N GLU A 158 5.11 -42.82 -12.30
CA GLU A 158 4.67 -43.39 -11.02
C GLU A 158 3.18 -43.16 -10.70
N GLU A 159 2.45 -42.40 -11.51
CA GLU A 159 1.01 -42.17 -11.35
C GLU A 159 0.21 -42.94 -12.41
N ALA A 160 0.17 -44.26 -12.28
CA ALA A 160 -0.84 -45.09 -12.90
C ALA A 160 -1.21 -46.27 -11.98
N PRO A 161 -2.38 -46.18 -11.35
CA PRO A 161 -3.33 -47.30 -11.33
C PRO A 161 -4.53 -47.05 -12.24
#